data_AF-A0A0C2ZNK3-F1
#
_entry.id   AF-A0A0C2ZNK3-F1
#
_cell.length_a   1.000
_cell.length_b   1.000
_cell.length_c   1.000
_cell.angle_alpha   90.00
_cell.angle_beta   90.00
_cell.angle_gamma   90.00
#
_symmetry.space_group_name_H-M   'P 1'
#
loop_
_entity.id
_entity.type
_entity.pdbx_description
1 polymer ?
#
loop_
_entity_poly.entity_id
_entity_poly.type
_entity_poly.pdbx_seq_one_letter_code
_entity_poly.pdbx_strand_id
1 'polypeptide(L)'
;MYKQPLIAKIIALQWFGDKKAVGICYPQYFNPFTVQLLAFVLTACTIREWETGKHHVVAFQGVKYGNVYKQHVQNLENWRQYNEAMGDNTLERVLRELLESAW
;
A
#
# COMPACT_ATOMS: atom_id res chain seq x y z
N MET A 1 10.84 -7.21 -1.90
CA MET A 1 9.70 -7.74 -1.12
C MET A 1 8.40 -6.99 -1.41
N TYR A 2 8.38 -5.66 -1.49
CA TYR A 2 7.16 -4.85 -1.76
C TYR A 2 6.72 -4.75 -3.23
N LYS A 3 7.50 -5.26 -4.18
CA LYS A 3 7.20 -5.28 -5.62
C LYS A 3 6.37 -6.50 -6.04
N GLN A 4 5.38 -6.89 -5.25
CA GLN A 4 4.53 -8.02 -5.62
C GLN A 4 3.43 -7.57 -6.60
N PRO A 5 3.19 -8.29 -7.71
CA PRO A 5 2.13 -7.95 -8.67
C PRO A 5 0.75 -7.82 -8.01
N LEU A 6 0.53 -8.56 -6.92
CA LEU A 6 -0.69 -8.49 -6.14
C LEU A 6 -0.93 -7.09 -5.55
N ILE A 7 0.13 -6.42 -5.07
CA ILE A 7 0.03 -5.09 -4.45
C ILE A 7 -0.35 -4.05 -5.51
N ALA A 8 0.32 -4.06 -6.66
CA ALA A 8 -0.03 -3.19 -7.80
C ALA A 8 -1.46 -3.45 -8.29
N LYS A 9 -1.88 -4.72 -8.38
CA LYS A 9 -3.23 -5.10 -8.77
C LYS A 9 -4.30 -4.63 -7.77
N ILE A 10 -4.03 -4.70 -6.47
CA ILE A 10 -4.93 -4.17 -5.43
C ILE A 10 -5.05 -2.65 -5.56
N ILE A 11 -3.93 -1.95 -5.77
CA ILE A 11 -3.94 -0.50 -5.96
C ILE A 11 -4.75 -0.12 -7.20
N ALA A 12 -4.52 -0.81 -8.32
CA ALA A 12 -5.24 -0.60 -9.57
C ALA A 12 -6.75 -0.83 -9.38
N LEU A 13 -7.15 -1.97 -8.81
CA LEU A 13 -8.57 -2.29 -8.58
C LEU A 13 -9.26 -1.27 -7.66
N GLN A 14 -8.59 -0.83 -6.60
CA GLN A 14 -9.22 0.01 -5.59
C GLN A 14 -9.31 1.48 -5.98
N TRP A 15 -8.27 2.01 -6.65
CA TRP A 15 -8.17 3.45 -6.91
C TRP A 15 -8.09 3.84 -8.39
N PHE A 16 -7.83 2.92 -9.31
CA PHE A 16 -7.65 3.22 -10.74
C PHE A 16 -8.48 2.34 -11.70
N GLY A 17 -9.37 1.50 -11.18
CA GLY A 17 -10.05 0.47 -11.97
C GLY A 17 -11.14 0.96 -12.94
N ASP A 18 -11.59 2.20 -12.80
CA ASP A 18 -12.62 2.82 -13.66
C ASP A 18 -12.35 4.32 -13.84
N LYS A 19 -12.87 4.93 -14.91
CA LYS A 19 -12.73 6.36 -15.22
C LYS A 19 -13.28 7.30 -14.13
N LYS A 20 -14.12 6.78 -13.24
CA LYS A 20 -14.66 7.50 -12.07
C LYS A 20 -13.97 7.12 -10.76
N ALA A 21 -12.92 6.30 -10.82
CA ALA A 21 -12.19 5.88 -9.63
C ALA A 21 -11.48 7.06 -8.99
N VAL A 22 -11.35 7.02 -7.67
CA VAL A 22 -10.88 8.15 -6.86
C VAL A 22 -9.46 8.58 -7.24
N GLY A 23 -8.59 7.64 -7.63
CA GLY A 23 -7.24 7.94 -8.11
C GLY A 23 -7.19 8.65 -9.46
N ILE A 24 -8.23 8.48 -10.30
CA ILE A 24 -8.36 9.19 -11.58
C ILE A 24 -9.02 10.56 -11.39
N CYS A 25 -10.00 10.67 -10.49
CA CYS A 25 -10.65 11.95 -10.20
C CYS A 25 -9.79 12.89 -9.37
N TYR A 26 -8.90 12.35 -8.52
CA TYR A 26 -8.06 13.14 -7.62
C TYR A 26 -6.58 12.72 -7.65
N PRO A 27 -5.92 12.79 -8.82
CA PRO A 27 -4.54 12.33 -8.99
C PRO A 27 -3.55 13.05 -8.05
N GLN A 28 -3.85 14.28 -7.63
CA GLN A 28 -3.02 15.06 -6.72
C GLN A 28 -2.83 14.43 -5.33
N TYR A 29 -3.72 13.53 -4.89
CA TYR A 29 -3.58 12.84 -3.61
C TYR A 29 -2.83 11.50 -3.73
N PHE A 30 -2.61 11.03 -4.96
CA PHE A 30 -1.93 9.76 -5.24
C PHE A 30 -0.54 9.95 -5.86
N ASN A 31 -0.18 11.20 -6.22
CA ASN A 31 1.13 11.56 -6.75
C ASN A 31 1.77 12.69 -5.90
N PRO A 32 2.85 12.42 -5.14
CA PRO A 32 3.55 11.14 -5.04
C PRO A 32 2.82 10.11 -4.17
N PHE A 33 2.96 8.83 -4.53
CA PHE A 33 2.37 7.74 -3.76
C PHE A 33 3.02 7.67 -2.37
N THR A 34 2.22 7.78 -1.31
CA THR A 34 2.74 8.01 0.04
C THR A 34 3.02 6.70 0.79
N VAL A 35 3.96 6.77 1.75
CA VAL A 35 4.26 5.66 2.67
C VAL A 35 3.01 5.18 3.41
N GLN A 36 2.14 6.12 3.78
CA GLN A 36 0.87 5.85 4.45
C GLN A 36 -0.05 4.99 3.59
N LEU A 37 -0.10 5.24 2.28
CA LEU A 37 -0.93 4.49 1.36
C LEU A 37 -0.37 3.08 1.12
N LEU A 38 0.96 2.94 1.00
CA LEU A 38 1.60 1.62 0.94
C LEU A 38 1.35 0.81 2.22
N ALA A 39 1.52 1.42 3.40
CA ALA A 39 1.25 0.78 4.67
C ALA A 39 -0.22 0.32 4.78
N PHE A 40 -1.15 1.11 4.25
CA PHE A 40 -2.57 0.77 4.24
C PHE A 40 -2.84 -0.48 3.38
N VAL A 41 -2.29 -0.54 2.16
CA VAL A 41 -2.43 -1.72 1.29
C VAL A 41 -1.81 -2.96 1.93
N LEU A 42 -0.62 -2.83 2.54
CA LEU A 42 0.02 -3.94 3.26
C LEU A 42 -0.85 -4.42 4.42
N THR A 43 -1.46 -3.50 5.16
CA THR A 43 -2.39 -3.84 6.25
C THR A 43 -3.60 -4.60 5.72
N ALA A 44 -4.17 -4.18 4.59
CA ALA A 44 -5.27 -4.90 3.94
C ALA A 44 -4.87 -6.32 3.50
N CYS A 45 -3.62 -6.52 3.05
CA CYS A 45 -3.10 -7.85 2.73
C CYS A 45 -2.96 -8.77 3.97
N THR A 46 -2.97 -8.22 5.20
CA THR A 46 -2.95 -9.02 6.44
C THR A 46 -4.34 -9.44 6.92
N ILE A 47 -5.41 -9.03 6.22
CA ILE A 47 -6.76 -9.47 6.57
C ILE A 47 -6.83 -10.99 6.36
N ARG A 48 -7.16 -11.68 7.44
CA ARG A 48 -7.17 -13.15 7.52
C ARG A 48 -8.43 -13.78 6.90
N GLU A 49 -8.90 -13.27 5.76
CA GLU A 49 -10.12 -13.77 5.10
C GLU A 49 -9.99 -15.21 4.62
N TRP A 50 -8.75 -15.65 4.36
CA TRP A 50 -8.42 -16.97 3.84
C TRP A 50 -7.64 -17.85 4.82
N GLU A 51 -7.46 -17.41 6.08
CA GLU A 51 -6.62 -18.11 7.06
C GLU A 51 -7.09 -19.55 7.30
N THR A 52 -8.40 -19.79 7.29
CA THR A 52 -8.96 -21.12 7.55
C THR A 52 -9.08 -21.99 6.29
N GLY A 53 -8.50 -21.56 5.15
CA GLY A 53 -8.66 -22.22 3.85
C GLY A 53 -10.06 -22.09 3.22
N LYS A 54 -10.96 -21.34 3.86
CA LYS A 54 -12.29 -20.97 3.36
C LYS A 54 -12.43 -19.46 3.43
N HIS A 55 -12.98 -18.86 2.39
CA HIS A 55 -13.22 -17.42 2.33
C HIS A 55 -14.26 -17.01 3.36
N HIS A 56 -13.89 -16.10 4.26
CA HIS A 56 -14.81 -15.41 5.15
C HIS A 56 -14.66 -13.91 4.96
N VAL A 57 -15.79 -13.21 4.75
CA VAL A 57 -15.78 -11.75 4.65
C VAL A 57 -15.43 -11.19 6.02
N VAL A 58 -14.26 -10.56 6.15
CA VAL A 58 -13.82 -9.93 7.39
C VAL A 58 -13.81 -8.43 7.18
N ALA A 59 -14.65 -7.72 7.94
CA ALA A 59 -14.69 -6.27 7.87
C ALA A 59 -13.31 -5.67 8.26
N PHE A 60 -12.80 -4.77 7.42
CA PHE A 60 -11.61 -3.99 7.73
C PHE A 60 -11.94 -2.95 8.82
N GLN A 61 -11.56 -3.25 10.06
CA GLN A 61 -11.85 -2.41 11.22
C GLN A 61 -10.58 -1.73 11.72
N GLY A 62 -10.60 -0.39 11.80
CA GLY A 62 -9.47 0.41 12.28
C GLY A 62 -8.99 0.03 13.68
N VAL A 63 -9.91 -0.36 14.58
CA VAL A 63 -9.55 -0.81 15.94
C VAL A 63 -8.73 -2.10 15.93
N LYS A 64 -9.06 -3.02 15.01
CA LYS A 64 -8.41 -4.34 14.90
C LYS A 64 -7.07 -4.27 14.18
N TYR A 65 -7.00 -3.50 13.10
CA TYR A 65 -5.83 -3.45 12.22
C TYR A 65 -4.96 -2.21 12.45
N GLY A 66 -5.34 -1.29 13.33
CA GLY A 66 -4.62 -0.03 13.56
C GLY A 66 -3.20 -0.23 14.06
N ASN A 67 -2.95 -1.23 14.91
CA ASN A 67 -1.58 -1.53 15.38
C ASN A 67 -0.72 -2.09 14.24
N VAL A 68 -1.28 -2.95 13.40
CA VAL A 68 -0.59 -3.52 12.23
C VAL A 68 -0.24 -2.40 11.23
N TYR A 69 -1.19 -1.49 10.98
CA TYR A 69 -0.95 -0.31 10.16
C TYR A 69 0.18 0.56 10.69
N LYS A 70 0.15 0.92 11.98
CA LYS A 70 1.20 1.72 12.61
C LYS A 70 2.57 1.04 12.52
N GLN A 71 2.61 -0.27 12.72
CA GLN A 71 3.84 -1.04 12.58
C GLN A 71 4.38 -1.00 11.14
N HIS A 72 3.52 -1.15 10.13
CA HIS A 72 3.93 -1.00 8.73
C HIS A 72 4.45 0.40 8.41
N VAL A 73 3.76 1.45 8.88
CA VAL A 73 4.23 2.83 8.73
C VAL A 73 5.61 3.01 9.35
N GLN A 74 5.79 2.56 10.60
CA GLN A 74 7.08 2.68 11.30
C GLN A 74 8.19 1.94 10.57
N ASN A 75 7.94 0.73 10.07
CA ASN A 75 8.92 -0.05 9.33
C ASN A 75 9.32 0.62 8.01
N LEU A 76 8.35 1.17 7.28
CA LEU A 76 8.61 1.88 6.02
C LEU A 76 9.37 3.19 6.26
N GLU A 77 9.04 3.92 7.32
CA GLU A 77 9.74 5.17 7.67
C GLU A 77 11.16 4.91 8.16
N ASN A 78 11.38 3.86 8.96
CA ASN A 78 12.72 3.43 9.35
C ASN A 78 13.55 3.06 8.11
N TRP A 79 12.93 2.39 7.13
CA TRP A 79 13.61 2.07 5.87
C TRP A 79 13.90 3.31 5.03
N ARG A 80 13.00 4.30 5.00
CA ARG A 80 13.26 5.60 4.38
C ARG A 80 14.49 6.25 4.97
N GLN A 81 14.53 6.42 6.28
CA GLN A 81 15.62 7.05 7.00
C GLN A 81 16.95 6.33 6.79
N TYR A 82 16.93 5.00 6.79
CA TYR A 82 18.11 4.19 6.49
C TYR A 82 18.65 4.44 5.08
N ASN A 83 17.76 4.48 4.08
CA ASN A 83 18.18 4.72 2.69
C ASN A 83 18.71 6.16 2.52
N GLU A 84 18.03 7.15 3.10
CA GLU A 84 18.47 8.56 3.08
C GLU A 84 19.86 8.73 3.71
N ALA A 85 20.12 8.07 4.84
CA ALA A 85 21.43 8.07 5.49
C ALA A 85 22.53 7.44 4.62
N MET A 86 22.17 6.54 3.70
CA MET A 86 23.08 5.93 2.72
C MET A 86 23.13 6.68 1.39
N GLY A 87 22.37 7.77 1.23
CA GLY A 87 22.24 8.49 -0.05
C GLY A 87 21.47 7.72 -1.13
N ASP A 88 20.70 6.70 -0.75
CA ASP A 88 19.86 5.90 -1.64
C ASP A 88 18.38 6.35 -1.54
N ASN A 89 17.68 6.33 -2.68
CA ASN A 89 16.26 6.70 -2.79
C ASN A 89 15.40 5.48 -3.17
N THR A 90 15.84 4.26 -2.80
CA THR A 90 15.19 3.02 -3.20
C THR A 90 13.70 2.96 -2.81
N LEU A 91 13.29 3.46 -1.63
CA LEU A 91 11.88 3.49 -1.24
C LEU A 91 11.04 4.35 -2.19
N GLU A 92 11.48 5.56 -2.50
CA GLU A 92 10.79 6.46 -3.44
C GLU A 92 10.69 5.85 -4.84
N ARG A 93 11.74 5.14 -5.28
CA ARG A 93 11.72 4.38 -6.53
C ARG A 93 10.68 3.27 -6.51
N VAL A 94 10.56 2.52 -5.41
CA VAL A 94 9.51 1.49 -5.26
C VAL A 94 8.11 2.10 -5.28
N LEU A 95 7.90 3.21 -4.57
CA LEU A 95 6.60 3.90 -4.54
C LEU A 95 6.20 4.38 -5.93
N ARG A 96 7.14 4.95 -6.69
CA ARG A 96 6.92 5.38 -8.08
C ARG A 96 6.59 4.21 -9.01
N GLU A 97 7.40 3.16 -8.99
CA GLU A 97 7.18 1.97 -9.85
C GLU A 97 5.84 1.28 -9.55
N LEU A 98 5.41 1.26 -8.28
CA LEU A 98 4.10 0.71 -7.89
C LEU A 98 2.94 1.53 -8.43
N LEU A 99 3.08 2.86 -8.49
CA LEU A 99 2.07 3.73 -9.09
C LEU A 99 2.04 3.55 -10.62
N GLU A 100 3.20 3.51 -11.27
CA GLU A 100 3.31 3.31 -12.72
C GLU A 100 2.77 1.94 -13.17
N SER A 101 2.95 0.90 -12.36
CA SER A 101 2.43 -0.44 -12.67
C SER A 101 0.94 -0.61 -12.33
N ALA A 102 0.34 0.33 -11.62
CA ALA A 102 -1.09 0.33 -11.28
C ALA A 102 -1.94 1.16 -12.27
N TRP A 103 -1.30 1.94 -13.13
CA TRP A 103 -1.91 2.79 -14.18
C TRP A 103 -1.81 2.11 -15.54
#